data_AF-R1EEC9-F1
#
_entry.id   AF-R1EEC9-F1
#
_cell.length_a   1.000
_cell.length_b   1.000
_cell.length_c   1.000
_cell.angle_alpha   90.00
_cell.angle_beta   90.00
_cell.angle_gamma   90.00
#
_symmetry.space_group_name_H-M   'P 1'
#
loop_
_entity.id
_entity.type
_entity.pdbx_description
1 polymer ?
#
loop_
_entity_poly.entity_id
_entity_poly.type
_entity_poly.pdbx_seq_one_letter_code
_entity_poly.pdbx_strand_id
1 'polypeptide(L)'
;MSAKYILAIPALASAVYGHGFVTSPQPRMPGDAMASACGQQVYNNQKSDNYGNIQGELQVASSQSDYKAADCDIWLCKGYKLADNTDNVQTYTAGQTVPFTVDIRAPHTGVANVSIVDTASNSVIGSALKSWDDYASTATGVTSDETSFDITIPSDLGSQCSTAGDCVIQWYWYAESIDQTYESCVDFTVGGSGSGSSSGSGSSSAASSAAASTPAATTSVAVQAVASTTLATSVASSIPTTTAAATAASGDLAAELAAAFPSSVLTQVLPSTPTATSGVVPETSLPEGTTVQDLIDWFVSLTQSLTSSGNHARDVARRV
;
A
#
# COMPACT_ATOMS: atom_id res chain seq x y z
N MET A 1 -23.89 43.36 7.12
CA MET A 1 -23.01 42.18 7.03
C MET A 1 -23.46 41.36 5.85
N SER A 2 -22.68 41.35 4.77
CA SER A 2 -23.07 40.71 3.52
C SER A 2 -22.90 39.20 3.63
N ALA A 3 -23.96 38.45 3.35
CA ALA A 3 -24.08 36.99 3.41
C ALA A 3 -23.17 36.21 2.43
N LYS A 4 -22.05 36.78 1.98
CA LYS A 4 -21.16 36.23 0.95
C LYS A 4 -19.93 35.50 1.49
N TYR A 5 -19.72 35.48 2.81
CA TYR A 5 -18.51 34.88 3.42
C TYR A 5 -18.79 33.64 4.29
N ILE A 6 -20.03 33.16 4.38
CA ILE A 6 -20.38 31.95 5.15
C ILE A 6 -20.12 30.64 4.36
N LEU A 7 -19.72 30.73 3.08
CA LEU A 7 -19.60 29.58 2.18
C LEU A 7 -18.17 29.06 1.93
N ALA A 8 -17.17 29.49 2.71
CA ALA A 8 -15.77 29.06 2.53
C ALA A 8 -15.21 28.19 3.67
N ILE A 9 -16.07 27.54 4.47
CA ILE A 9 -15.66 26.47 5.39
C ILE A 9 -16.53 25.22 5.15
N PRO A 10 -16.37 24.57 3.99
CA PRO A 10 -16.44 23.11 4.00
C PRO A 10 -15.43 22.52 3.01
N ALA A 11 -14.15 22.42 3.39
CA ALA A 11 -13.17 21.70 2.57
C ALA A 11 -12.01 21.06 3.35
N LEU A 12 -12.01 21.05 4.69
CA LEU A 12 -11.27 20.03 5.42
C LEU A 12 -12.17 18.80 5.56
N ALA A 13 -12.55 18.23 4.41
CA ALA A 13 -13.12 16.88 4.41
C ALA A 13 -12.00 15.96 4.90
N SER A 14 -12.25 15.36 6.05
CA SER A 14 -11.41 14.36 6.70
C SER A 14 -11.02 13.30 5.67
N ALA A 15 -9.78 13.35 5.18
CA ALA A 15 -9.20 12.19 4.52
C ALA A 15 -8.89 11.18 5.63
N VAL A 16 -9.93 10.49 6.09
CA VAL A 16 -9.77 9.28 6.90
C VAL A 16 -9.29 8.20 5.94
N TYR A 17 -7.97 8.08 5.87
CA TYR A 17 -7.31 6.97 5.21
C TYR A 17 -7.47 5.73 6.09
N GLY A 18 -7.89 4.63 5.50
CA GLY A 18 -7.77 3.34 6.17
C GLY A 18 -6.29 2.99 6.39
N HIS A 19 -6.03 2.12 7.36
CA HIS A 19 -4.68 1.71 7.70
C HIS A 19 -4.70 0.25 8.10
N GLY A 20 -3.97 -0.58 7.39
CA GLY A 20 -3.88 -2.02 7.66
C GLY A 20 -2.60 -2.61 7.09
N PHE A 21 -2.02 -3.58 7.81
CA PHE A 21 -0.77 -4.21 7.40
C PHE A 21 -0.60 -5.60 8.03
N VAL A 22 0.04 -6.51 7.32
CA VAL A 22 0.42 -7.82 7.85
C VAL A 22 1.53 -7.66 8.89
N THR A 23 1.39 -8.28 10.05
CA THR A 23 2.41 -8.25 11.12
C THR A 23 3.08 -9.61 11.33
N SER A 24 2.45 -10.70 10.90
CA SER A 24 3.04 -12.04 10.90
C SER A 24 2.41 -12.91 9.82
N PRO A 25 3.20 -13.72 9.07
CA PRO A 25 4.66 -13.74 9.01
C PRO A 25 5.24 -12.39 8.56
N GLN A 26 6.52 -12.16 8.81
CA GLN A 26 7.16 -10.87 8.50
C GLN A 26 7.02 -10.55 6.99
N PRO A 27 6.27 -9.50 6.62
CA PRO A 27 6.13 -9.14 5.21
C PRO A 27 7.33 -8.32 4.74
N ARG A 28 7.33 -8.02 3.44
CA ARG A 28 8.25 -7.03 2.86
C ARG A 28 8.10 -5.68 3.56
N MET A 29 9.23 -5.03 3.75
CA MET A 29 9.37 -3.68 4.30
C MET A 29 10.13 -2.78 3.31
N PRO A 30 9.95 -1.45 3.39
CA PRO A 30 10.68 -0.50 2.55
C PRO A 30 12.19 -0.52 2.83
N GLY A 31 13.00 -0.47 1.77
CA GLY A 31 14.46 -0.36 1.84
C GLY A 31 15.06 0.42 0.67
N ASP A 32 16.38 0.29 0.49
CA ASP A 32 17.14 1.06 -0.50
C ASP A 32 16.79 0.67 -1.95
N ALA A 33 16.43 -0.60 -2.18
CA ALA A 33 15.96 -1.04 -3.50
C ALA A 33 14.58 -0.44 -3.82
N MET A 34 13.68 -0.35 -2.83
CA MET A 34 12.45 0.42 -2.99
C MET A 34 12.74 1.90 -3.27
N ALA A 35 13.62 2.56 -2.52
CA ALA A 35 13.97 3.97 -2.78
C ALA A 35 14.50 4.18 -4.21
N SER A 36 15.29 3.22 -4.72
CA SER A 36 15.88 3.27 -6.06
C SER A 36 14.86 3.08 -7.20
N ALA A 37 13.76 2.37 -6.92
CA ALA A 37 12.70 2.05 -7.87
C ALA A 37 11.52 3.03 -7.78
N CYS A 38 11.06 3.27 -6.56
CA CYS A 38 9.89 4.09 -6.25
C CYS A 38 10.24 5.53 -5.88
N GLY A 39 11.50 5.93 -5.86
CA GLY A 39 11.92 7.28 -5.47
C GLY A 39 11.94 7.51 -3.96
N GLN A 40 12.69 8.53 -3.54
CA GLN A 40 13.01 8.77 -2.13
C GLN A 40 11.80 9.17 -1.29
N GLN A 41 10.84 9.92 -1.85
CA GLN A 41 9.68 10.40 -1.09
C GLN A 41 8.69 9.27 -0.79
N VAL A 42 8.45 8.38 -1.76
CA VAL A 42 7.61 7.20 -1.55
C VAL A 42 8.25 6.27 -0.51
N TYR A 43 9.57 6.01 -0.60
CA TYR A 43 10.28 5.27 0.43
C TYR A 43 10.14 5.91 1.82
N ASN A 44 10.32 7.23 1.94
CA ASN A 44 10.22 7.92 3.22
C ASN A 44 8.80 7.84 3.80
N ASN A 45 7.78 7.98 2.95
CA ASN A 45 6.38 7.86 3.33
C ASN A 45 6.10 6.47 3.90
N GLN A 46 6.51 5.41 3.19
CA GLN A 46 6.30 4.02 3.58
C GLN A 46 7.12 3.60 4.80
N LYS A 47 8.32 4.16 4.96
CA LYS A 47 9.15 3.95 6.15
C LYS A 47 8.53 4.61 7.38
N SER A 48 7.88 5.76 7.20
CA SER A 48 7.20 6.47 8.29
C SER A 48 5.91 5.77 8.69
N ASP A 49 5.15 5.29 7.70
CA ASP A 49 3.92 4.55 7.92
C ASP A 49 3.66 3.56 6.78
N ASN A 50 3.94 2.28 7.03
CA ASN A 50 3.72 1.21 6.08
C ASN A 50 2.26 0.73 6.02
N TYR A 51 1.36 1.26 6.86
CA TYR A 51 -0.05 0.86 6.91
C TYR A 51 -0.92 1.58 5.88
N GLY A 52 -0.39 2.60 5.20
CA GLY A 52 -1.14 3.40 4.22
C GLY A 52 -1.60 2.62 2.98
N ASN A 53 -2.35 3.29 2.11
CA ASN A 53 -2.84 2.73 0.84
C ASN A 53 -1.95 3.11 -0.35
N ILE A 54 -2.08 2.36 -1.43
CA ILE A 54 -1.33 2.55 -2.68
C ILE A 54 -1.67 3.90 -3.35
N GLN A 55 -2.93 4.34 -3.29
CA GLN A 55 -3.37 5.59 -3.91
C GLN A 55 -2.69 6.81 -3.28
N GLY A 56 -2.47 6.79 -1.96
CA GLY A 56 -1.73 7.81 -1.22
C GLY A 56 -0.25 7.82 -1.62
N GLU A 57 0.35 6.64 -1.78
CA GLU A 57 1.73 6.54 -2.29
C GLU A 57 1.85 7.07 -3.71
N LEU A 58 0.86 6.82 -4.58
CA LEU A 58 0.81 7.39 -5.93
C LEU A 58 0.69 8.91 -5.92
N GLN A 59 -0.03 9.49 -4.95
CA GLN A 59 -0.05 10.94 -4.76
C GLN A 59 1.33 11.47 -4.39
N VAL A 60 2.03 10.81 -3.47
CA VAL A 60 3.43 11.15 -3.12
C VAL A 60 4.34 11.02 -4.36
N ALA A 61 4.19 9.93 -5.11
CA ALA A 61 4.95 9.66 -6.32
C ALA A 61 4.78 10.73 -7.40
N SER A 62 3.59 11.32 -7.52
CA SER A 62 3.32 12.37 -8.50
C SER A 62 4.14 13.65 -8.30
N SER A 63 4.69 13.84 -7.10
CA SER A 63 5.47 15.03 -6.71
C SER A 63 6.98 14.87 -6.86
N GLN A 64 7.48 13.68 -7.21
CA GLN A 64 8.92 13.39 -7.31
C GLN A 64 9.32 13.00 -8.73
N SER A 65 10.57 13.30 -9.10
CA SER A 65 11.10 13.07 -10.46
C SER A 65 11.86 11.76 -10.63
N ASP A 66 12.15 11.08 -9.51
CA ASP A 66 12.91 9.83 -9.41
C ASP A 66 11.99 8.59 -9.30
N TYR A 67 10.67 8.76 -9.36
CA TYR A 67 9.72 7.65 -9.44
C TYR A 67 9.79 6.95 -10.79
N LYS A 68 10.06 5.63 -10.78
CA LYS A 68 10.09 4.81 -11.98
C LYS A 68 8.94 3.80 -11.91
N ALA A 69 7.81 4.12 -12.53
CA ALA A 69 6.58 3.32 -12.41
C ALA A 69 6.78 1.82 -12.66
N ALA A 70 7.49 1.46 -13.74
CA ALA A 70 7.76 0.07 -14.09
C ALA A 70 8.71 -0.64 -13.10
N ASP A 71 9.76 0.04 -12.64
CA ASP A 71 10.69 -0.55 -11.68
C ASP A 71 10.05 -0.64 -10.29
N CYS A 72 9.24 0.35 -9.90
CA CYS A 72 8.54 0.39 -8.62
C CYS A 72 7.45 -0.67 -8.56
N ASP A 73 6.67 -0.83 -9.64
CA ASP A 73 5.53 -1.75 -9.72
C ASP A 73 4.66 -1.69 -8.45
N ILE A 74 4.13 -0.50 -8.18
CA ILE A 74 3.54 -0.18 -6.87
C ILE A 74 2.30 -1.02 -6.55
N TRP A 75 1.66 -1.59 -7.57
CA TRP A 75 0.51 -2.50 -7.46
C TRP A 75 0.93 -3.97 -7.26
N LEU A 76 2.21 -4.22 -7.03
CA LEU A 76 2.73 -5.49 -6.54
C LEU A 76 3.48 -5.22 -5.24
N CYS A 77 2.91 -5.68 -4.13
CA CYS A 77 3.52 -5.58 -2.80
C CYS A 77 3.81 -4.14 -2.36
N LYS A 78 2.98 -3.18 -2.77
CA LYS A 78 3.19 -1.74 -2.51
C LYS A 78 4.54 -1.23 -3.01
N GLY A 79 5.08 -1.87 -4.05
CA GLY A 79 6.40 -1.58 -4.62
C GLY A 79 7.60 -2.01 -3.75
N TYR A 80 7.37 -2.70 -2.63
CA TYR A 80 8.44 -3.22 -1.79
C TYR A 80 9.22 -4.34 -2.50
N LYS A 81 10.54 -4.34 -2.32
CA LYS A 81 11.46 -5.19 -3.10
C LYS A 81 12.00 -6.35 -2.28
N LEU A 82 12.11 -7.52 -2.91
CA LEU A 82 12.78 -8.68 -2.29
C LEU A 82 14.23 -8.36 -1.88
N ALA A 83 14.93 -7.53 -2.66
CA ALA A 83 16.31 -7.14 -2.37
C ALA A 83 16.47 -6.46 -0.99
N ASP A 84 15.41 -5.84 -0.48
CA ASP A 84 15.38 -5.23 0.86
C ASP A 84 14.92 -6.22 1.95
N ASN A 85 14.55 -7.44 1.58
CA ASN A 85 13.74 -8.37 2.39
C ASN A 85 14.21 -9.83 2.32
N THR A 86 15.46 -10.09 1.91
CA THR A 86 15.98 -11.47 1.81
C THR A 86 15.97 -12.21 3.14
N ASP A 87 16.09 -11.49 4.25
CA ASP A 87 16.06 -12.06 5.61
C ASP A 87 14.64 -12.40 6.08
N ASN A 88 13.61 -11.90 5.39
CA ASN A 88 12.21 -12.11 5.72
C ASN A 88 11.59 -13.29 4.95
N VAL A 89 12.37 -13.94 4.07
CA VAL A 89 11.89 -15.05 3.24
C VAL A 89 11.55 -16.26 4.11
N GLN A 90 10.32 -16.72 4.00
CA GLN A 90 9.82 -17.88 4.70
C GLN A 90 10.13 -19.18 3.92
N THR A 91 10.21 -20.30 4.63
CA THR A 91 10.33 -21.63 4.00
C THR A 91 9.17 -22.49 4.47
N TYR A 92 8.37 -22.96 3.53
CA TYR A 92 7.19 -23.78 3.80
C TYR A 92 7.23 -25.11 3.07
N THR A 93 6.38 -26.03 3.51
CA THR A 93 6.06 -27.26 2.78
C THR A 93 4.66 -27.21 2.20
N ALA A 94 4.45 -27.97 1.12
CA ALA A 94 3.13 -28.19 0.53
C ALA A 94 2.13 -28.69 1.59
N GLY A 95 0.95 -28.05 1.67
CA GLY A 95 -0.09 -28.39 2.63
C GLY A 95 0.14 -27.87 4.06
N GLN A 96 1.23 -27.14 4.31
CA GLN A 96 1.49 -26.55 5.61
C GLN A 96 0.44 -25.49 5.96
N THR A 97 -0.11 -25.56 7.18
CA THR A 97 -0.89 -24.49 7.78
C THR A 97 0.04 -23.42 8.34
N VAL A 98 -0.21 -22.17 7.99
CA VAL A 98 0.59 -21.01 8.40
C VAL A 98 -0.33 -20.02 9.12
N PRO A 99 -0.02 -19.66 10.38
CA PRO A 99 -0.75 -18.61 11.08
C PRO A 99 -0.40 -17.24 10.50
N PHE A 100 -1.41 -16.40 10.36
CA PHE A 100 -1.33 -15.10 9.74
C PHE A 100 -1.99 -14.04 10.63
N THR A 101 -1.37 -12.87 10.74
CA THR A 101 -1.81 -11.78 11.60
C THR A 101 -1.79 -10.48 10.83
N VAL A 102 -2.90 -9.75 10.89
CA VAL A 102 -3.09 -8.43 10.27
C VAL A 102 -3.45 -7.45 11.38
N ASP A 103 -2.76 -6.31 11.41
CA ASP A 103 -3.14 -5.17 12.27
C ASP A 103 -3.94 -4.17 11.42
N ILE A 104 -5.14 -3.81 11.89
CA ILE A 104 -6.05 -2.86 11.24
C ILE A 104 -6.25 -1.69 12.19
N ARG A 105 -5.62 -0.55 11.85
CA ARG A 105 -5.60 0.65 12.70
C ARG A 105 -6.75 1.60 12.41
N ALA A 106 -7.17 1.66 11.16
CA ALA A 106 -8.30 2.48 10.71
C ALA A 106 -9.17 1.65 9.76
N PRO A 107 -10.29 1.09 10.24
CA PRO A 107 -11.14 0.20 9.46
C PRO A 107 -11.96 0.97 8.41
N HIS A 108 -12.10 0.39 7.23
CA HIS A 108 -13.01 0.83 6.18
C HIS A 108 -13.64 -0.37 5.48
N THR A 109 -14.96 -0.37 5.39
CA THR A 109 -15.69 -1.48 4.77
C THR A 109 -15.24 -1.68 3.32
N GLY A 110 -14.97 -2.93 2.97
CA GLY A 110 -14.65 -3.36 1.61
C GLY A 110 -14.44 -4.88 1.54
N VAL A 111 -13.63 -5.32 0.59
CA VAL A 111 -13.33 -6.74 0.35
C VAL A 111 -11.85 -7.04 0.60
N ALA A 112 -11.54 -8.26 1.01
CA ALA A 112 -10.16 -8.68 1.20
C ALA A 112 -9.92 -10.12 0.79
N ASN A 113 -8.68 -10.45 0.47
CA ASN A 113 -8.24 -11.83 0.28
C ASN A 113 -6.76 -12.00 0.65
N VAL A 114 -6.39 -13.26 0.89
CA VAL A 114 -5.00 -13.71 0.92
C VAL A 114 -4.80 -14.68 -0.23
N SER A 115 -3.84 -14.41 -1.10
CA SER A 115 -3.60 -15.17 -2.33
C SER A 115 -2.12 -15.44 -2.55
N ILE A 116 -1.79 -16.49 -3.29
CA ILE A 116 -0.44 -16.65 -3.85
C ILE A 116 -0.38 -15.83 -5.14
N VAL A 117 0.64 -15.01 -5.30
CA VAL A 117 0.85 -14.16 -6.49
C VAL A 117 2.19 -14.51 -7.13
N ASP A 118 2.18 -14.76 -8.44
CA ASP A 118 3.37 -14.77 -9.30
C ASP A 118 3.86 -13.33 -9.48
N THR A 119 5.06 -13.04 -9.00
CA THR A 119 5.60 -11.68 -9.01
C THR A 119 6.05 -11.22 -10.40
N ALA A 120 6.36 -12.14 -11.32
CA ALA A 120 6.81 -11.79 -12.66
C ALA A 120 5.64 -11.34 -13.54
N SER A 121 4.45 -11.91 -13.33
CA SER A 121 3.24 -11.59 -14.07
C SER A 121 2.25 -10.71 -13.29
N ASN A 122 2.50 -10.48 -12.00
CA ASN A 122 1.57 -9.88 -11.04
C ASN A 122 0.17 -10.51 -11.15
N SER A 123 0.11 -11.84 -11.07
CA SER A 123 -1.12 -12.59 -11.23
C SER A 123 -1.32 -13.61 -10.12
N VAL A 124 -2.57 -13.79 -9.71
CA VAL A 124 -2.94 -14.77 -8.69
C VAL A 124 -2.77 -16.19 -9.24
N ILE A 125 -2.08 -17.03 -8.47
CA ILE A 125 -1.96 -18.47 -8.72
C ILE A 125 -3.09 -19.18 -7.98
N GLY A 126 -3.94 -19.88 -8.74
CA GLY A 126 -5.03 -20.68 -8.17
C GLY A 126 -6.15 -19.83 -7.57
N SER A 127 -6.76 -20.31 -6.48
CA SER A 127 -7.78 -19.58 -5.73
C SER A 127 -7.18 -18.85 -4.53
N ALA A 128 -7.88 -17.83 -4.03
CA ALA A 128 -7.55 -17.22 -2.75
C ALA A 128 -7.47 -18.29 -1.64
N LEU A 129 -6.46 -18.18 -0.79
CA LEU A 129 -6.26 -19.01 0.40
C LEU A 129 -7.30 -18.70 1.48
N LYS A 130 -7.74 -17.44 1.53
CA LYS A 130 -8.84 -16.93 2.35
C LYS A 130 -9.42 -15.67 1.72
N SER A 131 -10.72 -15.43 1.86
CA SER A 131 -11.42 -14.27 1.29
C SER A 131 -12.56 -13.80 2.19
N TRP A 132 -12.85 -12.50 2.13
CA TRP A 132 -13.95 -11.85 2.82
C TRP A 132 -14.66 -10.88 1.88
N ASP A 133 -15.99 -10.99 1.81
CA ASP A 133 -16.85 -10.09 1.03
C ASP A 133 -17.27 -8.83 1.82
N ASP A 134 -17.13 -8.87 3.16
CA ASP A 134 -17.27 -7.73 4.06
C ASP A 134 -16.09 -7.79 5.04
N TYR A 135 -15.11 -6.91 4.83
CA TYR A 135 -13.85 -6.85 5.56
C TYR A 135 -13.63 -5.49 6.22
N ALA A 136 -13.08 -5.49 7.43
CA ALA A 136 -12.76 -4.30 8.22
C ALA A 136 -13.97 -3.36 8.34
N SER A 137 -15.14 -3.94 8.57
CA SER A 137 -16.40 -3.22 8.46
C SER A 137 -16.53 -2.13 9.52
N THR A 138 -16.82 -0.91 9.09
CA THR A 138 -17.10 0.22 10.00
C THR A 138 -18.46 0.08 10.70
N ALA A 139 -19.36 -0.74 10.15
CA ALA A 139 -20.69 -0.96 10.71
C ALA A 139 -20.69 -2.00 11.82
N THR A 140 -19.96 -3.10 11.65
CA THR A 140 -19.91 -4.21 12.62
C THR A 140 -18.65 -4.21 13.48
N GLY A 141 -17.64 -3.42 13.10
CA GLY A 141 -16.30 -3.46 13.67
C GLY A 141 -15.46 -4.59 13.09
N VAL A 142 -14.15 -4.53 13.36
CA VAL A 142 -13.17 -5.56 13.01
C VAL A 142 -13.34 -6.77 13.94
N THR A 143 -13.43 -7.94 13.35
CA THR A 143 -13.57 -9.26 13.98
C THR A 143 -12.20 -9.95 14.15
N SER A 144 -12.17 -11.00 14.98
CA SER A 144 -10.94 -11.76 15.20
C SER A 144 -10.46 -12.53 13.96
N ASP A 145 -11.38 -13.03 13.13
CA ASP A 145 -11.04 -13.79 11.92
C ASP A 145 -10.41 -12.91 10.82
N GLU A 146 -10.57 -11.59 10.90
CA GLU A 146 -9.97 -10.62 9.97
C GLU A 146 -8.54 -10.24 10.35
N THR A 147 -8.18 -10.38 11.63
CA THR A 147 -6.89 -9.95 12.20
C THR A 147 -6.00 -11.12 12.61
N SER A 148 -6.56 -12.32 12.79
CA SER A 148 -5.82 -13.54 13.16
C SER A 148 -6.52 -14.77 12.57
N PHE A 149 -5.86 -15.41 11.60
CA PHE A 149 -6.40 -16.55 10.88
C PHE A 149 -5.29 -17.45 10.36
N ASP A 150 -5.64 -18.66 9.95
CA ASP A 150 -4.72 -19.58 9.30
C ASP A 150 -4.94 -19.61 7.78
N ILE A 151 -3.86 -19.77 7.04
CA ILE A 151 -3.87 -20.13 5.61
C ILE A 151 -3.22 -21.50 5.42
N THR A 152 -3.52 -22.16 4.31
CA THR A 152 -2.86 -23.42 3.94
C THR A 152 -2.09 -23.23 2.64
N ILE A 153 -0.81 -23.58 2.64
CA ILE A 153 0.03 -23.54 1.44
C ILE A 153 -0.46 -24.59 0.43
N PRO A 154 -0.81 -24.21 -0.81
CA PRO A 154 -1.31 -25.17 -1.80
C PRO A 154 -0.31 -26.29 -2.09
N SER A 155 -0.82 -27.49 -2.30
CA SER A 155 0.01 -28.69 -2.53
C SER A 155 0.43 -28.88 -3.99
N ASP A 156 -0.12 -28.07 -4.89
CA ASP A 156 0.00 -28.14 -6.34
C ASP A 156 0.81 -26.98 -6.95
N LEU A 157 1.55 -26.21 -6.13
CA LEU A 157 2.44 -25.14 -6.62
C LEU A 157 3.62 -25.67 -7.47
N GLY A 158 3.91 -26.97 -7.43
CA GLY A 158 5.03 -27.56 -8.15
C GLY A 158 6.36 -26.90 -7.79
N SER A 159 7.12 -26.47 -8.81
CA SER A 159 8.39 -25.75 -8.63
C SER A 159 8.27 -24.23 -8.84
N GLN A 160 7.07 -23.70 -9.12
CA GLN A 160 6.91 -22.30 -9.53
C GLN A 160 7.24 -21.29 -8.41
N CYS A 161 7.11 -21.70 -7.15
CA CYS A 161 7.43 -20.90 -5.97
C CYS A 161 8.64 -21.48 -5.20
N SER A 162 9.59 -22.10 -5.91
CA SER A 162 10.75 -22.74 -5.30
C SER A 162 11.93 -21.79 -5.06
N THR A 163 11.97 -20.66 -5.78
CA THR A 163 12.97 -19.61 -5.57
C THR A 163 12.34 -18.42 -4.86
N ALA A 164 13.08 -17.83 -3.92
CA ALA A 164 12.64 -16.61 -3.24
C ALA A 164 12.40 -15.51 -4.27
N GLY A 165 11.22 -14.90 -4.21
CA GLY A 165 10.81 -13.86 -5.14
C GLY A 165 9.98 -14.34 -6.32
N ASP A 166 9.96 -15.63 -6.67
CA ASP A 166 9.09 -16.12 -7.75
C ASP A 166 7.62 -15.92 -7.38
N CYS A 167 7.29 -16.17 -6.10
CA CYS A 167 5.96 -15.99 -5.55
C CYS A 167 5.98 -15.22 -4.23
N VAL A 168 4.84 -14.62 -3.91
CA VAL A 168 4.54 -14.04 -2.60
C VAL A 168 3.17 -14.51 -2.12
N ILE A 169 2.98 -14.57 -0.80
CA ILE A 169 1.65 -14.59 -0.20
C ILE A 169 1.23 -13.13 -0.04
N GLN A 170 0.26 -12.68 -0.82
CA GLN A 170 -0.26 -11.32 -0.76
C GLN A 170 -1.54 -11.29 0.06
N TRP A 171 -1.56 -10.47 1.11
CA TRP A 171 -2.80 -9.96 1.67
C TRP A 171 -3.19 -8.71 0.89
N TYR A 172 -4.41 -8.68 0.38
CA TYR A 172 -5.00 -7.59 -0.39
C TYR A 172 -6.30 -7.17 0.28
N TRP A 173 -6.48 -5.86 0.47
CA TRP A 173 -7.73 -5.27 0.95
C TRP A 173 -8.07 -4.06 0.08
N TYR A 174 -9.29 -4.06 -0.47
CA TYR A 174 -9.85 -2.92 -1.18
C TYR A 174 -11.01 -2.35 -0.36
N ALA A 175 -10.78 -1.20 0.24
CA ALA A 175 -11.78 -0.42 0.96
C ALA A 175 -12.68 0.34 -0.03
N GLU A 176 -13.69 -0.33 -0.56
CA GLU A 176 -14.62 0.21 -1.56
C GLU A 176 -15.27 1.53 -1.13
N SER A 177 -15.54 1.69 0.17
CA SER A 177 -16.17 2.89 0.73
C SER A 177 -15.35 4.18 0.53
N ILE A 178 -14.04 4.08 0.28
CA ILE A 178 -13.13 5.22 0.11
C ILE A 178 -12.15 5.06 -1.06
N ASP A 179 -12.36 4.05 -1.91
CA ASP A 179 -11.53 3.75 -3.10
C ASP A 179 -10.02 3.62 -2.79
N GLN A 180 -9.69 2.80 -1.78
CA GLN A 180 -8.31 2.62 -1.32
C GLN A 180 -7.89 1.16 -1.27
N THR A 181 -6.65 0.90 -1.69
CA THR A 181 -6.08 -0.44 -1.77
C THR A 181 -4.90 -0.57 -0.82
N TYR A 182 -4.90 -1.66 -0.07
CA TYR A 182 -3.88 -2.04 0.89
C TYR A 182 -3.33 -3.38 0.51
N GLU A 183 -2.01 -3.53 0.62
CA GLU A 183 -1.34 -4.77 0.33
C GLU A 183 -0.22 -5.05 1.33
N SER A 184 0.08 -6.31 1.54
CA SER A 184 1.30 -6.75 2.19
C SER A 184 1.71 -8.09 1.58
N CYS A 185 3.00 -8.24 1.31
CA CYS A 185 3.51 -9.47 0.71
C CYS A 185 4.48 -10.16 1.67
N VAL A 186 4.28 -11.46 1.87
CA VAL A 186 5.23 -12.34 2.54
C VAL A 186 5.96 -13.14 1.47
N ASP A 187 7.28 -12.97 1.38
CA ASP A 187 8.11 -13.81 0.53
C ASP A 187 8.23 -15.21 1.13
N PHE A 188 8.15 -16.23 0.28
CA PHE A 188 8.30 -17.61 0.72
C PHE A 188 8.93 -18.47 -0.36
N THR A 189 9.40 -19.64 0.04
CA THR A 189 9.73 -20.74 -0.85
C THR A 189 8.97 -21.99 -0.43
N VAL A 190 8.61 -22.82 -1.41
CA VAL A 190 8.08 -24.17 -1.17
C VAL A 190 9.02 -25.18 -1.80
N GLY A 191 9.58 -26.03 -0.96
CA GLY A 191 10.26 -27.24 -1.42
C GLY A 191 9.24 -28.19 -2.01
N GLY A 192 9.35 -28.47 -3.32
CA GLY A 192 8.47 -29.38 -4.02
C GLY A 192 8.35 -30.70 -3.26
N SER A 193 7.10 -31.15 -3.07
CA SER A 193 6.70 -32.37 -2.37
C SER A 193 7.68 -33.51 -2.66
N GLY A 194 8.64 -33.71 -1.75
CA GLY A 194 9.27 -34.99 -1.58
C GLY A 194 8.16 -35.92 -1.16
N SER A 195 7.61 -36.68 -2.10
CA SER A 195 6.69 -37.77 -1.86
C SER A 195 7.15 -38.50 -0.60
N GLY A 196 6.42 -38.33 0.50
CA GLY A 196 6.69 -38.98 1.77
C GLY A 196 6.50 -40.49 1.59
N SER A 197 7.51 -41.16 1.06
CA SER A 197 7.63 -42.61 1.07
C SER A 197 8.37 -42.97 2.35
N SER A 198 7.61 -43.20 3.40
CA SER A 198 8.07 -44.07 4.48
C SER A 198 8.27 -45.46 3.87
N SER A 199 9.52 -45.94 3.82
CA SER A 199 9.92 -47.35 4.04
C SER A 199 11.33 -47.65 3.50
N GLY A 200 12.20 -48.11 4.40
CA GLY A 200 13.06 -49.27 4.16
C GLY A 200 14.35 -49.05 3.37
N SER A 201 15.47 -49.13 4.10
CA SER A 201 16.80 -49.43 3.56
C SER A 201 16.78 -50.63 2.60
N GLY A 202 17.34 -50.45 1.41
CA GLY A 202 17.53 -51.55 0.46
C GLY A 202 18.45 -51.11 -0.68
N SER A 203 19.71 -51.49 -0.59
CA SER A 203 20.75 -51.23 -1.59
C SER A 203 20.48 -51.89 -2.95
N SER A 204 21.12 -51.28 -3.94
CA SER A 204 21.76 -51.85 -5.15
C SER A 204 20.97 -51.92 -6.47
N SER A 205 21.55 -51.17 -7.42
CA SER A 205 22.01 -51.63 -8.74
C SER A 205 21.25 -51.14 -9.97
N ALA A 206 22.03 -50.47 -10.81
CA ALA A 206 21.73 -49.94 -12.11
C ALA A 206 21.38 -51.01 -13.17
N ALA A 207 20.60 -50.61 -14.17
CA ALA A 207 20.91 -50.86 -15.59
C ALA A 207 20.01 -50.02 -16.51
N SER A 208 20.65 -49.47 -17.55
CA SER A 208 20.14 -48.67 -18.66
C SER A 208 19.40 -49.48 -19.73
N SER A 209 18.56 -48.81 -20.54
CA SER A 209 18.34 -48.97 -22.01
C SER A 209 17.17 -48.05 -22.43
N ALA A 210 17.38 -46.95 -23.15
CA ALA A 210 17.54 -46.80 -24.61
C ALA A 210 16.21 -46.76 -25.44
N ALA A 211 15.86 -45.53 -25.83
CA ALA A 211 15.38 -45.01 -27.13
C ALA A 211 14.25 -45.69 -27.96
N ALA A 212 13.27 -44.88 -28.39
CA ALA A 212 12.95 -44.50 -29.80
C ALA A 212 11.55 -43.82 -29.87
N SER A 213 11.37 -42.55 -30.28
CA SER A 213 11.32 -41.95 -31.64
C SER A 213 9.91 -41.82 -32.27
N THR A 214 9.35 -40.59 -32.23
CA THR A 214 8.60 -39.82 -33.29
C THR A 214 7.26 -40.33 -33.89
N PRO A 215 6.43 -39.49 -34.60
CA PRO A 215 6.42 -38.02 -34.78
C PRO A 215 5.03 -37.30 -34.65
N ALA A 216 5.11 -35.97 -34.53
CA ALA A 216 4.33 -34.86 -35.11
C ALA A 216 2.80 -34.89 -35.31
N ALA A 217 2.15 -33.79 -34.89
CA ALA A 217 1.18 -33.08 -35.72
C ALA A 217 1.15 -31.57 -35.36
N THR A 218 1.53 -30.77 -36.34
CA THR A 218 1.34 -29.32 -36.47
C THR A 218 -0.12 -28.97 -36.76
N THR A 219 -0.66 -27.97 -36.06
CA THR A 219 -1.73 -27.12 -36.60
C THR A 219 -1.49 -25.68 -36.18
N SER A 220 -0.96 -24.92 -37.12
CA SER A 220 -0.97 -23.47 -37.17
C SER A 220 -2.39 -22.99 -37.47
N VAL A 221 -2.95 -22.14 -36.62
CA VAL A 221 -4.10 -21.30 -36.98
C VAL A 221 -3.67 -19.85 -36.84
N ALA A 222 -3.44 -19.24 -38.00
CA ALA A 222 -3.30 -17.80 -38.13
C ALA A 222 -4.69 -17.17 -37.97
N VAL A 223 -4.84 -16.24 -37.03
CA VAL A 223 -5.97 -15.30 -37.00
C VAL A 223 -5.42 -13.89 -37.07
N GLN A 224 -5.43 -13.40 -38.30
CA GLN A 224 -5.86 -12.06 -38.75
C GLN A 224 -5.66 -10.89 -37.78
N ALA A 225 -4.70 -10.03 -38.15
CA ALA A 225 -4.63 -8.65 -37.75
C ALA A 225 -5.86 -7.88 -38.26
N VAL A 226 -6.51 -7.12 -37.36
CA VAL A 226 -7.41 -6.03 -37.72
C VAL A 226 -6.73 -4.72 -37.36
N ALA A 227 -6.60 -3.86 -38.37
CA ALA A 227 -6.04 -2.53 -38.27
C ALA A 227 -7.11 -1.52 -37.84
N SER A 228 -6.65 -0.53 -37.07
CA SER A 228 -7.05 0.88 -37.10
C SER A 228 -8.49 1.27 -36.77
N THR A 229 -8.65 2.04 -35.68
CA THR A 229 -9.29 3.36 -35.80
C THR A 229 -8.65 4.33 -34.81
N THR A 230 -7.87 5.26 -35.33
CA THR A 230 -7.44 6.49 -34.67
C THR A 230 -8.61 7.46 -34.59
N LEU A 231 -8.95 7.93 -33.39
CA LEU A 231 -9.70 9.16 -33.20
C LEU A 231 -8.96 10.05 -32.20
N ALA A 232 -8.08 10.87 -32.77
CA ALA A 232 -7.60 12.09 -32.14
C ALA A 232 -8.76 13.08 -32.08
N THR A 233 -9.07 13.59 -30.89
CA THR A 233 -9.83 14.84 -30.73
C THR A 233 -8.95 15.81 -29.97
N SER A 234 -8.38 16.74 -30.74
CA SER A 234 -7.74 17.95 -30.27
C SER A 234 -8.79 18.92 -29.74
N VAL A 235 -8.67 19.31 -28.48
CA VAL A 235 -9.20 20.59 -28.01
C VAL A 235 -8.07 21.28 -27.25
N ALA A 236 -7.43 22.21 -27.96
CA ALA A 236 -6.56 23.21 -27.39
C ALA A 236 -7.40 24.15 -26.51
N SER A 237 -6.98 24.36 -25.27
CA SER A 237 -7.40 25.51 -24.48
C SER A 237 -6.18 26.25 -24.00
N SER A 238 -6.13 27.52 -24.36
CA SER A 238 -5.02 28.45 -24.19
C SER A 238 -4.92 28.99 -22.77
N ILE A 239 -3.69 28.88 -22.25
CA ILE A 239 -2.95 29.58 -21.19
C ILE A 239 -3.52 30.97 -20.76
N PRO A 240 -3.28 31.40 -19.49
CA PRO A 240 -2.24 32.41 -19.35
C PRO A 240 -1.17 32.08 -18.29
N THR A 241 0.06 32.39 -18.68
CA THR A 241 1.31 32.21 -17.96
C THR A 241 1.41 33.29 -16.90
N THR A 242 1.53 32.90 -15.63
CA THR A 242 2.07 33.80 -14.61
C THR A 242 3.43 33.27 -14.18
N THR A 243 4.46 33.90 -14.72
CA THR A 243 5.84 33.80 -14.28
C THR A 243 5.94 34.32 -12.86
N ALA A 244 6.19 33.46 -11.87
CA ALA A 244 6.69 33.88 -10.57
C ALA A 244 7.91 33.02 -10.24
N ALA A 245 9.03 33.72 -10.11
CA ALA A 245 10.35 33.16 -9.89
C ALA A 245 10.42 32.43 -8.55
N ALA A 246 11.07 31.27 -8.56
CA ALA A 246 11.53 30.59 -7.37
C ALA A 246 12.51 31.51 -6.61
N THR A 247 12.17 31.81 -5.37
CA THR A 247 13.15 32.26 -4.37
C THR A 247 13.02 31.33 -3.19
N ALA A 248 14.10 30.63 -2.87
CA ALA A 248 14.19 29.76 -1.71
C ALA A 248 13.90 30.56 -0.44
N ALA A 249 12.91 30.13 0.33
CA ALA A 249 12.79 30.45 1.74
C ALA A 249 12.26 29.19 2.43
N SER A 250 13.02 28.72 3.43
CA SER A 250 12.49 27.92 4.51
C SER A 250 11.50 28.81 5.28
N GLY A 251 10.33 29.04 4.68
CA GLY A 251 9.27 29.88 5.19
C GLY A 251 8.44 29.07 6.16
N ASP A 252 8.13 29.68 7.30
CA ASP A 252 7.25 29.13 8.32
C ASP A 252 5.91 28.72 7.67
N LEU A 253 5.65 27.42 7.58
CA LEU A 253 4.44 26.85 6.97
C LEU A 253 3.17 27.47 7.57
N ALA A 254 3.23 27.88 8.85
CA ALA A 254 2.15 28.60 9.51
C ALA A 254 1.92 29.98 8.90
N ALA A 255 2.98 30.72 8.58
CA ALA A 255 2.88 32.04 7.95
C ALA A 255 2.36 31.95 6.51
N GLU A 256 2.76 30.93 5.77
CA GLU A 256 2.29 30.70 4.40
C GLU A 256 0.81 30.30 4.36
N LEU A 257 0.39 29.42 5.28
CA LEU A 257 -1.00 28.99 5.39
C LEU A 257 -1.90 30.10 5.97
N ALA A 258 -1.41 30.88 6.93
CA ALA A 258 -2.13 32.03 7.47
C ALA A 258 -2.28 33.16 6.44
N ALA A 259 -1.28 33.38 5.57
CA ALA A 259 -1.34 34.37 4.50
C ALA A 259 -2.44 34.07 3.44
N ALA A 260 -2.92 32.83 3.37
CA ALA A 260 -4.04 32.45 2.53
C ALA A 260 -5.40 32.95 3.06
N PHE A 261 -5.46 33.46 4.30
CA PHE A 261 -6.67 33.95 4.93
C PHE A 261 -6.58 35.45 5.27
N PRO A 262 -7.69 36.22 5.13
CA PRO A 262 -7.74 37.59 5.63
C PRO A 262 -7.50 37.62 7.15
N SER A 263 -6.79 38.62 7.66
CA SER A 263 -6.50 38.74 9.11
C SER A 263 -7.76 38.78 9.99
N SER A 264 -8.90 39.21 9.46
CA SER A 264 -10.20 39.20 10.14
C SER A 264 -10.80 37.80 10.31
N VAL A 265 -10.39 36.84 9.49
CA VAL A 265 -10.81 35.42 9.58
C VAL A 265 -9.95 34.69 10.58
N LEU A 266 -8.65 35.02 10.65
CA LEU A 266 -7.71 34.40 11.59
C LEU A 266 -8.08 34.67 13.06
N THR A 267 -8.59 35.87 13.36
CA THR A 267 -9.04 36.25 14.72
C THR A 267 -10.48 35.87 15.02
N GLN A 268 -11.16 35.19 14.09
CA GLN A 268 -12.54 34.79 14.29
C GLN A 268 -12.59 33.62 15.29
N VAL A 269 -13.28 33.84 16.40
CA VAL A 269 -13.57 32.80 17.39
C VAL A 269 -14.58 31.82 16.79
N LEU A 270 -14.23 30.55 16.79
CA LEU A 270 -15.11 29.49 16.34
C LEU A 270 -16.22 29.28 17.39
N PRO A 271 -17.48 29.12 16.97
CA PRO A 271 -18.54 28.81 17.90
C PRO A 271 -18.25 27.44 18.54
N SER A 272 -18.45 27.34 19.86
CA SER A 272 -18.45 26.07 20.58
C SER A 272 -19.52 25.17 19.94
N THR A 273 -19.13 24.22 19.10
CA THR A 273 -20.08 23.34 18.42
C THR A 273 -20.83 22.50 19.47
N PRO A 274 -22.17 22.40 19.43
CA PRO A 274 -22.85 21.36 20.18
C PRO A 274 -22.43 20.00 19.60
N THR A 275 -22.17 19.04 20.49
CA THR A 275 -21.85 17.65 20.18
C THR A 275 -22.75 17.11 19.07
N ALA A 276 -22.20 16.89 17.88
CA ALA A 276 -22.87 16.19 16.82
C ALA A 276 -22.84 14.70 17.11
N THR A 277 -24.01 14.06 17.12
CA THR A 277 -24.17 12.62 17.31
C THR A 277 -23.83 11.89 16.01
N SER A 278 -22.55 11.73 15.70
CA SER A 278 -21.99 10.69 14.82
C SER A 278 -20.47 10.83 14.85
N GLY A 279 -19.82 9.84 15.46
CA GLY A 279 -18.42 9.89 15.85
C GLY A 279 -17.47 9.80 14.66
N VAL A 280 -16.78 10.90 14.37
CA VAL A 280 -15.32 10.99 14.21
C VAL A 280 -14.95 12.46 14.50
N VAL A 281 -14.95 12.83 15.77
CA VAL A 281 -14.40 14.11 16.27
C VAL A 281 -13.75 13.77 17.62
N PRO A 282 -12.59 14.34 17.99
CA PRO A 282 -12.07 14.17 19.35
C PRO A 282 -13.17 14.56 20.35
N GLU A 283 -13.46 13.70 21.34
CA GLU A 283 -14.58 13.90 22.28
C GLU A 283 -14.46 15.16 23.16
N THR A 284 -13.35 15.90 23.05
CA THR A 284 -13.18 17.21 23.68
C THR A 284 -13.68 18.29 22.73
N SER A 285 -14.78 18.95 23.10
CA SER A 285 -15.16 20.24 22.51
C SER A 285 -13.94 21.16 22.45
N LEU A 286 -13.75 21.86 21.33
CA LEU A 286 -12.71 22.90 21.23
C LEU A 286 -12.82 23.84 22.44
N PRO A 287 -11.70 24.19 23.10
CA PRO A 287 -11.72 25.15 24.20
C PRO A 287 -12.49 26.42 23.83
N GLU A 288 -13.24 26.97 24.78
CA GLU A 288 -13.95 28.22 24.55
C GLU A 288 -12.95 29.33 24.18
N GLY A 289 -13.18 29.99 23.04
CA GLY A 289 -12.28 31.02 22.54
C GLY A 289 -11.26 30.57 21.48
N THR A 290 -11.26 29.29 21.06
CA THR A 290 -10.41 28.83 19.95
C THR A 290 -10.69 29.63 18.67
N THR A 291 -9.63 30.15 18.07
CA THR A 291 -9.65 30.91 16.82
C THR A 291 -9.25 30.03 15.62
N VAL A 292 -9.47 30.54 14.40
CA VAL A 292 -8.99 29.88 13.17
C VAL A 292 -7.46 29.80 13.14
N GLN A 293 -6.76 30.80 13.69
CA GLN A 293 -5.31 30.77 13.82
C GLN A 293 -4.84 29.61 14.71
N ASP A 294 -5.51 29.35 15.83
CA ASP A 294 -5.16 28.26 16.74
C ASP A 294 -5.25 26.88 16.06
N LEU A 295 -6.21 26.70 15.14
CA LEU A 295 -6.33 25.46 14.35
C LEU A 295 -5.21 25.32 13.31
N ILE A 296 -4.84 26.42 12.65
CA ILE A 296 -3.71 26.45 11.71
C ILE A 296 -2.43 26.11 12.44
N ASP A 297 -2.19 26.73 13.60
CA ASP A 297 -1.00 26.49 14.41
C ASP A 297 -0.94 25.06 14.93
N TRP A 298 -2.08 24.48 15.35
CA TRP A 298 -2.18 23.07 15.73
C TRP A 298 -1.84 22.13 14.56
N PHE A 299 -2.41 22.36 13.37
CA PHE A 299 -2.14 21.53 12.19
C PHE A 299 -0.67 21.60 11.77
N VAL A 300 -0.08 22.79 11.82
CA VAL A 300 1.35 22.99 11.55
C VAL A 300 2.20 22.29 12.61
N SER A 301 1.83 22.36 13.88
CA SER A 301 2.50 21.62 14.96
C SER A 301 2.43 20.10 14.74
N LEU A 302 1.28 19.57 14.33
CA LEU A 302 1.09 18.16 14.03
C LEU A 302 1.98 17.71 12.86
N THR A 303 1.96 18.43 11.74
CA THR A 303 2.80 18.12 10.57
C THR A 303 4.30 18.27 10.88
N GLN A 304 4.69 19.25 11.70
CA GLN A 304 6.06 19.39 12.19
C GLN A 304 6.45 18.25 13.15
N SER A 305 5.54 17.78 14.00
CA SER A 305 5.83 16.66 14.93
C SER A 305 6.09 15.35 14.18
N LEU A 306 5.35 15.09 13.10
CA LEU A 306 5.52 13.93 12.23
C LEU A 306 6.87 13.99 11.48
N THR A 307 7.31 15.18 11.07
CA THR A 307 8.60 15.38 10.39
C THR A 307 9.80 15.46 11.35
N SER A 308 9.62 16.00 12.56
CA SER A 308 10.66 16.16 13.58
C SER A 308 10.98 14.87 14.32
N SER A 309 10.00 13.98 14.48
CA SER A 309 10.21 12.63 15.04
C SER A 309 11.16 11.80 14.14
N GLY A 310 11.17 12.08 12.83
CA GLY A 310 12.15 11.55 11.89
C GLY A 310 13.56 12.16 12.04
N ASN A 311 13.67 13.42 12.48
CA ASN A 311 14.97 14.08 12.68
C ASN A 311 15.64 13.69 14.00
N HIS A 312 14.88 13.45 15.07
CA HIS A 312 15.43 12.94 16.33
C HIS A 312 15.95 11.49 16.18
N ALA A 313 15.28 10.64 15.40
CA ALA A 313 15.78 9.32 15.05
C ALA A 313 17.07 9.37 14.20
N ARG A 314 17.20 10.36 13.30
CA ARG A 314 18.42 10.59 12.50
C ARG A 314 19.61 11.10 13.33
N ASP A 315 19.37 11.94 14.34
CA ASP A 315 20.43 12.45 15.22
C ASP A 315 20.91 11.42 16.26
N VAL A 316 20.04 10.50 16.69
CA VAL A 316 20.43 9.35 17.52
C VAL A 316 21.24 8.33 16.70
N ALA A 317 20.87 8.08 15.44
CA ALA A 317 21.60 7.18 14.54
C ALA A 317 22.97 7.71 14.06
N ARG A 318 23.26 9.00 14.22
CA ARG A 318 24.59 9.60 13.93
C ARG A 318 25.52 9.65 15.14
N ARG A 319 25.06 9.21 16.32
CA ARG A 319 25.85 9.16 17.57
C ARG A 319 26.14 7.73 18.06
N VAL A 320 25.90 6.73 17.21
CA VAL A 320 26.29 5.32 17.44
C VAL A 320 27.24 4.89 16.34
#